data_AF-A0ABD0YSY8-F1
#
_entry.id   AF-A0ABD0YSY8-F1
#
_cell.length_a   1.000
_cell.length_b   1.000
_cell.length_c   1.000
_cell.angle_alpha   90.00
_cell.angle_beta   90.00
_cell.angle_gamma   90.00
#
_symmetry.space_group_name_H-M   'P 1'
#
loop_
_entity.id
_entity.type
_entity.pdbx_description
1 polymer ?
#
loop_
_entity_poly.entity_id
_entity_poly.type
_entity_poly.pdbx_seq_one_letter_code
_entity_poly.pdbx_strand_id
1 'polypeptide(L)'
;RQRVLRHHPDKRKAKGELVNRGEDYFACITKAWEILGDKDKRKSYDSVDPYFDDSIPINNEHNRNNFFEVFGPVFKLNARWSEKKPVPLLGGPDDSRDLVDNFYRFWYNYESWREFSYEDEESKDRAQDRDERRWIERQNKSVRAKKKKEEMIRLRNLVDQAYNLDPRIAKFKSDDKAKKEAYKKAKANAAREKQLQIEKAQKEEDDRLKKEKIEEEAAKKAKQIAMKAEREAQKKHLRKERKLLRDICKSNCYFTTDPNICVQYMEHIEKMCEVFTVKDLENDSFRLEELNNDLKIRGKDAFEEKIAEVEKKLEEERQRLINSGQKQDVNGHMNGSGQTAWPQAQINLLIKAVNLFPAGTSQRWEVVANFINQHSKNSIDRTAKEVLSKAKELQNNDDYSHQLKKAANQKAYQVFEKEKKAHTVVEEVETSQRFESVAEQQGINLPWTAEEQKLLEQALKTYPSSRGDRWDQIAACIPTRSKKDCMKRYKELVEMVKAKKAIEKNVKAETKKAQ
;
A
#
# COMPACT_ATOMS: atom_id res chain seq x y z
N ARG A 1 75.29 9.07 -0.18
CA ARG A 1 76.51 8.65 0.56
C ARG A 1 77.74 8.44 -0.33
N GLN A 2 77.75 7.49 -1.28
CA GLN A 2 78.94 7.25 -2.13
C GLN A 2 79.42 8.50 -2.89
N ARG A 3 78.50 9.28 -3.48
CA ARG A 3 78.84 10.56 -4.14
C ARG A 3 79.45 11.59 -3.19
N VAL A 4 78.92 11.74 -1.96
CA VAL A 4 79.50 12.61 -0.91
C VAL A 4 80.94 12.18 -0.60
N LEU A 5 81.19 10.89 -0.44
CA LEU A 5 82.52 10.36 -0.13
C LEU A 5 83.50 10.44 -1.31
N ARG A 6 83.01 10.45 -2.55
CA ARG A 6 83.82 10.53 -3.78
C ARG A 6 84.19 11.97 -4.13
N HIS A 7 83.25 12.89 -3.96
CA HIS A 7 83.39 14.29 -4.37
C HIS A 7 83.77 15.23 -3.22
N HIS A 8 84.18 14.69 -2.07
CA HIS A 8 84.62 15.48 -0.92
C HIS A 8 85.77 16.43 -1.33
N PRO A 9 85.74 17.72 -0.93
CA PRO A 9 86.72 18.73 -1.32
C PRO A 9 88.15 18.28 -1.03
N ASP A 10 88.40 17.72 0.15
CA ASP A 10 89.74 17.29 0.56
C ASP A 10 90.25 16.11 -0.27
N LYS A 11 89.37 15.19 -0.70
CA LYS A 11 89.77 14.06 -1.57
C LYS A 11 90.01 14.48 -3.01
N ARG A 12 89.31 15.51 -3.48
CA ARG A 12 89.51 16.09 -4.82
C ARG A 12 90.79 16.93 -4.87
N LYS A 13 91.07 17.71 -3.82
CA LYS A 13 92.36 18.40 -3.63
C LYS A 13 93.53 17.42 -3.56
N ALA A 14 93.39 16.31 -2.83
CA ALA A 14 94.40 15.26 -2.78
C ALA A 14 94.68 14.59 -4.14
N LYS A 15 93.76 14.71 -5.10
CA LYS A 15 93.91 14.26 -6.49
C LYS A 15 94.40 15.35 -7.46
N GLY A 16 94.71 16.54 -6.95
CA GLY A 16 95.21 17.67 -7.75
C GLY A 16 94.12 18.52 -8.41
N GLU A 17 92.84 18.36 -8.07
CA GLU A 17 91.76 19.20 -8.61
C GLU A 17 91.74 20.58 -7.94
N LEU A 18 91.57 21.65 -8.74
CA LEU A 18 91.29 23.00 -8.25
C LEU A 18 89.87 23.06 -7.67
N VAL A 19 89.77 23.18 -6.34
CA VAL A 19 88.49 23.28 -5.63
C VAL A 19 88.31 24.69 -5.06
N ASN A 20 87.47 25.48 -5.71
CA ASN A 20 87.00 26.78 -5.19
C ASN A 20 85.84 26.55 -4.22
N ARG A 21 86.06 26.77 -2.91
CA ARG A 21 85.06 26.49 -1.87
C ARG A 21 83.76 27.32 -1.99
N GLY A 22 83.81 28.49 -2.63
CA GLY A 22 82.63 29.35 -2.82
C GLY A 22 81.67 28.86 -3.91
N GLU A 23 82.17 28.07 -4.87
CA GLU A 23 81.43 27.65 -6.07
C GLU A 23 81.36 26.12 -6.22
N ASP A 24 81.80 25.39 -5.19
CA ASP A 24 81.92 23.94 -5.28
C ASP A 24 80.55 23.24 -5.21
N TYR A 25 80.26 22.42 -6.23
CA TYR A 25 79.06 21.60 -6.31
C TYR A 25 78.95 20.58 -5.17
N PHE A 26 80.01 20.37 -4.38
CA PHE A 26 79.96 19.52 -3.19
C PHE A 26 78.89 19.98 -2.19
N ALA A 27 78.65 21.28 -2.05
CA ALA A 27 77.55 21.78 -1.21
C ALA A 27 76.19 21.27 -1.68
N CYS A 28 75.96 21.20 -3.00
CA CYS A 28 74.75 20.63 -3.59
C CYS A 28 74.67 19.12 -3.34
N ILE A 29 75.79 18.40 -3.41
CA ILE A 29 75.84 16.95 -3.12
C ILE A 29 75.50 16.66 -1.65
N THR A 30 75.99 17.47 -0.72
CA THR A 30 75.70 17.34 0.71
C THR A 30 74.23 17.63 0.99
N LYS A 31 73.69 18.76 0.50
CA LYS A 31 72.26 19.09 0.61
C LYS A 31 71.37 18.00 0.00
N ALA A 32 71.72 17.49 -1.18
CA ALA A 32 70.98 16.41 -1.82
C ALA A 32 71.00 15.12 -0.98
N TRP A 33 72.09 14.81 -0.29
CA TRP A 33 72.14 13.64 0.60
C TRP A 33 71.34 13.85 1.89
N GLU A 34 71.33 15.05 2.46
CA GLU A 34 70.53 15.38 3.65
C GLU A 34 69.02 15.35 3.36
N ILE A 35 68.60 15.77 2.17
CA ILE A 35 67.20 15.76 1.74
C ILE A 35 66.77 14.37 1.26
N LEU A 36 67.49 13.78 0.31
CA LEU A 36 67.09 12.51 -0.33
C LEU A 36 67.46 11.27 0.50
N GLY A 37 68.33 11.42 1.49
CA GLY A 37 68.77 10.34 2.38
C GLY A 37 67.84 10.12 3.57
N ASP A 38 67.09 11.15 3.97
CA ASP A 38 66.06 11.05 5.01
C ASP A 38 64.70 10.80 4.35
N LYS A 39 63.94 9.85 4.89
CA LYS A 39 62.68 9.41 4.27
C LYS A 39 61.63 10.51 4.27
N ASP A 40 61.52 11.27 5.35
CA ASP A 40 60.48 12.27 5.52
C ASP A 40 60.85 13.55 4.74
N LYS A 41 62.12 13.96 4.77
CA LYS A 41 62.60 15.07 3.93
C LYS A 41 62.53 14.76 2.44
N ARG A 42 62.79 13.50 2.05
CA ARG A 42 62.61 13.08 0.65
C ARG A 42 61.15 13.13 0.26
N LYS A 43 60.25 12.65 1.13
CA LYS A 43 58.81 12.65 0.89
C LYS A 43 58.28 14.08 0.71
N SER A 44 58.70 15.02 1.55
CA SER A 44 58.32 16.43 1.43
C SER A 44 58.90 17.08 0.18
N TYR A 45 60.16 16.80 -0.16
CA TYR A 45 60.80 17.26 -1.39
C TYR A 45 60.09 16.73 -2.64
N ASP A 46 59.88 15.41 -2.73
CA ASP A 46 59.26 14.78 -3.89
C ASP A 46 57.84 15.35 -4.10
N SER A 47 57.09 15.61 -3.02
CA SER A 47 55.71 16.12 -3.09
C SER A 47 55.54 17.48 -3.78
N VAL A 48 56.63 18.27 -3.89
CA VAL A 48 56.67 19.62 -4.47
C VAL A 48 57.56 19.60 -5.72
N ASP A 49 57.20 18.73 -6.65
CA ASP A 49 57.88 18.56 -7.93
C ASP A 49 57.45 19.64 -8.94
N PRO A 50 58.31 20.59 -9.33
CA PRO A 50 57.97 21.65 -10.28
C PRO A 50 57.67 21.14 -11.70
N TYR A 51 58.06 19.90 -12.01
CA TYR A 51 57.83 19.28 -13.31
C TYR A 51 56.55 18.42 -13.33
N PHE A 52 55.81 18.35 -12.22
CA PHE A 52 54.53 17.66 -12.18
C PHE A 52 53.44 18.53 -12.81
N ASP A 53 52.71 17.95 -13.76
CA ASP A 53 51.52 18.59 -14.30
C ASP A 53 50.31 18.30 -13.40
N ASP A 54 49.90 19.32 -12.64
CA ASP A 54 48.70 19.28 -11.80
C ASP A 54 47.41 19.54 -12.61
N SER A 55 47.49 19.81 -13.92
CA SER A 55 46.33 20.11 -14.77
C SER A 55 45.35 18.92 -14.85
N ILE A 56 44.05 19.26 -14.93
CA ILE A 56 42.98 18.29 -15.10
C ILE A 56 42.45 18.44 -16.53
N PRO A 57 42.36 17.36 -17.32
CA PRO A 57 41.77 17.43 -18.65
C PRO A 57 40.34 17.97 -18.60
N ILE A 58 40.09 19.04 -19.34
CA ILE A 58 38.77 19.71 -19.39
C ILE A 58 37.73 18.90 -20.15
N ASN A 59 36.46 19.19 -19.92
CA ASN A 59 35.37 18.58 -20.67
C ASN A 59 35.23 19.21 -22.07
N ASN A 60 35.78 18.56 -23.10
CA ASN A 60 35.64 18.96 -24.50
C ASN A 60 35.43 17.73 -25.40
N GLU A 61 35.11 17.96 -26.67
CA GLU A 61 34.85 16.87 -27.64
C GLU A 61 36.09 16.00 -27.89
N HIS A 62 37.27 16.61 -28.00
CA HIS A 62 38.53 15.90 -28.20
C HIS A 62 38.80 14.87 -27.08
N ASN A 63 38.64 15.27 -25.83
CA ASN A 63 38.88 14.42 -24.65
C ASN A 63 37.85 13.31 -24.52
N ARG A 64 36.63 13.49 -25.04
CA ARG A 64 35.62 12.42 -25.09
C ARG A 64 36.00 11.36 -26.11
N ASN A 65 36.46 11.79 -27.29
CA ASN A 65 36.84 10.88 -28.38
C ASN A 65 38.15 10.13 -28.06
N ASN A 66 39.09 10.78 -27.36
CA ASN A 66 40.40 10.22 -27.02
C ASN A 66 40.55 9.94 -25.51
N PHE A 67 39.45 9.52 -24.86
CA PHE A 67 39.37 9.38 -23.40
C PHE A 67 40.55 8.63 -22.76
N PHE A 68 40.89 7.45 -23.29
CA PHE A 68 41.95 6.60 -22.73
C PHE A 68 43.36 7.20 -22.90
N GLU A 69 43.60 7.87 -24.03
CA GLU A 69 44.87 8.51 -24.34
C GLU A 69 45.09 9.76 -23.49
N VAL A 70 44.02 10.50 -23.17
CA VAL A 70 44.08 11.71 -22.37
C VAL A 70 44.12 11.40 -20.87
N PHE A 71 43.18 10.59 -20.36
CA PHE A 71 43.08 10.34 -18.92
C PHE A 71 44.04 9.26 -18.41
N GLY A 72 44.43 8.29 -19.26
CA GLY A 72 45.32 7.20 -18.89
C GLY A 72 46.67 7.68 -18.33
N PRO A 73 47.41 8.56 -19.04
CA PRO A 73 48.65 9.15 -18.56
C PRO A 73 48.47 9.97 -17.28
N VAL A 74 47.38 10.74 -17.18
CA VAL A 74 47.10 11.57 -15.99
C VAL A 74 46.91 10.71 -14.74
N PHE A 75 46.14 9.62 -14.83
CA PHE A 75 45.98 8.70 -13.70
C PHE A 75 47.28 7.95 -13.37
N LYS A 76 48.07 7.54 -14.37
CA LYS A 76 49.40 6.94 -14.15
C LYS A 76 50.34 7.91 -13.43
N LEU A 77 50.33 9.17 -13.83
CA LEU A 77 51.17 10.22 -13.24
C LEU A 77 50.77 10.46 -11.78
N ASN A 78 49.47 10.60 -11.50
CA ASN A 78 48.96 10.78 -10.14
C ASN A 78 49.17 9.55 -9.24
N ALA A 79 49.16 8.33 -9.80
CA ALA A 79 49.35 7.08 -9.07
C ALA A 79 50.68 6.99 -8.31
N ARG A 80 51.68 7.81 -8.68
CA ARG A 80 52.96 7.91 -7.94
C ARG A 80 52.76 8.31 -6.48
N TRP A 81 51.75 9.14 -6.22
CA TRP A 81 51.41 9.63 -4.89
C TRP A 81 50.55 8.67 -4.05
N SER A 82 50.20 7.50 -4.57
CA SER A 82 49.27 6.62 -3.88
C SER A 82 49.93 5.89 -2.71
N GLU A 83 49.26 5.89 -1.56
CA GLU A 83 49.65 5.13 -0.37
C GLU A 83 49.34 3.63 -0.52
N LYS A 84 48.26 3.29 -1.24
CA LYS A 84 47.82 1.91 -1.48
C LYS A 84 48.35 1.38 -2.81
N LYS A 85 48.95 0.18 -2.79
CA LYS A 85 49.43 -0.53 -3.98
C LYS A 85 48.83 -1.96 -4.02
N PRO A 86 48.57 -2.54 -5.21
CA PRO A 86 48.74 -1.96 -6.54
C PRO A 86 47.65 -0.92 -6.89
N VAL A 87 47.99 0.06 -7.73
CA VAL A 87 47.02 1.04 -8.25
C VAL A 87 46.36 0.48 -9.50
N PRO A 88 45.03 0.37 -9.57
CA PRO A 88 44.34 -0.09 -10.78
C PRO A 88 44.56 0.89 -11.94
N LEU A 89 44.81 0.35 -13.12
CA LEU A 89 44.93 1.11 -14.36
C LEU A 89 43.54 1.48 -14.90
N LEU A 90 43.46 2.56 -15.68
CA LEU A 90 42.22 3.01 -16.33
C LEU A 90 41.60 1.93 -17.24
N GLY A 91 42.46 1.11 -17.83
CA GLY A 91 42.06 -0.01 -18.67
C GLY A 91 41.76 0.41 -20.12
N GLY A 92 40.97 -0.42 -20.82
CA GLY A 92 40.60 -0.26 -22.22
C GLY A 92 39.10 -0.17 -22.47
N PRO A 93 38.67 0.03 -23.73
CA PRO A 93 37.27 0.25 -24.10
C PRO A 93 36.35 -0.95 -23.84
N ASP A 94 36.90 -2.16 -23.87
CA ASP A 94 36.14 -3.41 -23.75
C ASP A 94 36.15 -3.99 -22.33
N ASP A 95 36.68 -3.26 -21.35
CA ASP A 95 36.72 -3.75 -19.97
C ASP A 95 35.34 -3.97 -19.37
N SER A 96 35.24 -5.05 -18.59
CA SER A 96 34.03 -5.39 -17.85
C SER A 96 33.66 -4.29 -16.84
N ARG A 97 32.36 -4.20 -16.53
CA ARG A 97 31.83 -3.25 -15.52
C ARG A 97 32.55 -3.40 -14.18
N ASP A 98 32.86 -4.61 -13.76
CA ASP A 98 33.51 -4.88 -12.47
C ASP A 98 34.93 -4.29 -12.40
N LEU A 99 35.69 -4.35 -13.50
CA LEU A 99 37.02 -3.75 -13.60
C LEU A 99 36.93 -2.22 -13.55
N VAL A 100 35.98 -1.64 -14.30
CA VAL A 100 35.74 -0.19 -14.33
C VAL A 100 35.28 0.31 -12.95
N ASP A 101 34.36 -0.38 -12.29
CA ASP A 101 33.87 -0.05 -10.96
C ASP A 101 34.98 -0.18 -9.91
N ASN A 102 35.85 -1.19 -10.03
CA ASN A 102 37.01 -1.32 -9.14
C ASN A 102 38.00 -0.16 -9.30
N PHE A 103 38.27 0.28 -10.54
CA PHE A 103 39.09 1.45 -10.82
C PHE A 103 38.51 2.71 -10.16
N TYR A 104 37.24 3.04 -10.42
CA TYR A 104 36.63 4.24 -9.85
C TYR A 104 36.48 4.15 -8.33
N ARG A 105 36.17 2.97 -7.78
CA ARG A 105 36.13 2.75 -6.33
C ARG A 105 37.47 3.02 -5.67
N PHE A 106 38.57 2.59 -6.28
CA PHE A 106 39.91 2.90 -5.77
C PHE A 106 40.16 4.42 -5.77
N TRP A 107 39.89 5.09 -6.89
CA TRP A 107 40.16 6.52 -7.05
C TRP A 107 39.22 7.43 -6.25
N TYR A 108 37.98 7.03 -5.99
CA TYR A 108 37.10 7.74 -5.06
C TYR A 108 37.51 7.58 -3.59
N ASN A 109 38.24 6.51 -3.26
CA ASN A 109 38.82 6.27 -1.94
C ASN A 109 40.34 6.47 -1.95
N TYR A 110 40.83 7.37 -2.82
CA TYR A 110 42.26 7.56 -3.03
C TYR A 110 42.93 8.17 -1.81
N GLU A 111 43.98 7.51 -1.33
CA GLU A 111 44.82 7.99 -0.25
C GLU A 111 46.18 8.39 -0.83
N SER A 112 46.49 9.69 -0.70
CA SER A 112 47.74 10.28 -1.17
C SER A 112 48.72 10.44 -0.02
N TRP A 113 49.94 9.97 -0.22
CA TRP A 113 51.04 10.27 0.70
C TRP A 113 51.62 11.67 0.48
N ARG A 114 51.27 12.38 -0.61
CA ARG A 114 51.76 13.73 -0.92
C ARG A 114 51.54 14.68 0.26
N GLU A 115 52.59 15.43 0.63
CA GLU A 115 52.56 16.41 1.72
C GLU A 115 53.29 17.71 1.35
N PHE A 116 52.96 18.82 2.00
CA PHE A 116 53.39 20.14 1.55
C PHE A 116 54.33 20.85 2.53
N SER A 117 55.05 20.10 3.37
CA SER A 117 55.96 20.65 4.37
C SER A 117 57.23 21.27 3.80
N TYR A 118 57.58 20.96 2.55
CA TYR A 118 58.70 21.60 1.85
C TYR A 118 58.40 23.07 1.47
N GLU A 119 57.13 23.46 1.38
CA GLU A 119 56.69 24.84 1.09
C GLU A 119 56.29 25.62 2.36
N ASP A 120 56.73 25.17 3.54
CA ASP A 120 56.52 25.92 4.78
C ASP A 120 57.26 27.27 4.71
N GLU A 121 56.53 28.38 4.79
CA GLU A 121 57.07 29.74 4.57
C GLU A 121 58.07 30.17 5.66
N GLU A 122 57.85 29.72 6.90
CA GLU A 122 58.69 30.05 8.06
C GLU A 122 59.40 28.80 8.60
N SER A 123 60.74 28.84 8.57
CA SER A 123 61.56 27.79 9.19
C SER A 123 61.52 27.91 10.72
N LYS A 124 61.27 26.78 11.39
CA LYS A 124 61.30 26.64 12.85
C LYS A 124 62.65 27.03 13.47
N ASP A 125 63.70 27.03 12.66
CA ASP A 125 65.07 27.38 13.09
C ASP A 125 65.27 28.90 13.20
N ARG A 126 64.31 29.70 12.70
CA ARG A 126 64.30 31.16 12.85
C ARG A 126 63.62 31.65 14.13
N ALA A 127 62.89 30.78 14.83
CA ALA A 127 62.23 31.12 16.09
C ALA A 127 63.25 31.35 17.21
N GLN A 128 63.11 32.48 17.90
CA GLN A 128 63.96 32.90 19.02
C GLN A 128 63.54 32.23 20.33
N ASP A 129 62.24 31.92 20.48
CA ASP A 129 61.71 31.28 21.68
C ASP A 129 60.80 30.07 21.39
N ARG A 130 60.36 29.39 22.46
CA ARG A 130 59.54 28.18 22.37
C ARG A 130 58.12 28.48 21.87
N ASP A 131 57.56 29.62 22.23
CA ASP A 131 56.18 29.96 21.93
C ASP A 131 56.04 30.47 20.49
N GLU A 132 57.03 31.19 19.99
CA GLU A 132 57.24 31.52 18.58
C GLU A 132 57.37 30.23 17.75
N ARG A 133 58.21 29.27 18.16
CA ARG A 133 58.31 27.97 17.46
C ARG A 133 56.97 27.22 17.39
N ARG A 134 56.16 27.29 18.46
CA ARG A 134 54.81 26.69 18.49
C ARG A 134 53.84 27.45 17.58
N TRP A 135 53.96 28.77 17.51
CA TRP A 135 53.15 29.61 16.65
C TRP A 135 53.45 29.35 15.17
N ILE A 136 54.74 29.33 14.79
CA ILE A 136 55.20 29.00 13.43
C ILE A 136 54.67 27.63 12.99
N GLU A 137 54.84 26.60 13.84
CA GLU A 137 54.33 25.26 13.49
C GLU A 137 52.81 25.21 13.36
N ARG A 138 52.08 26.03 14.13
CA ARG A 138 50.62 26.11 14.00
C ARG A 138 50.21 26.75 12.68
N GLN A 139 50.90 27.81 12.24
CA GLN A 139 50.68 28.45 10.93
C GLN A 139 51.01 27.48 9.80
N ASN A 140 52.21 26.89 9.80
CA ASN A 140 52.64 25.92 8.79
C ASN A 140 51.67 24.73 8.72
N LYS A 141 51.24 24.18 9.88
CA LYS A 141 50.24 23.11 9.92
C LYS A 141 48.92 23.53 9.25
N SER A 142 48.47 24.77 9.44
CA SER A 142 47.26 25.30 8.80
C SER A 142 47.43 25.39 7.27
N VAL A 143 48.55 25.95 6.80
CA VAL A 143 48.87 26.06 5.36
C VAL A 143 48.98 24.69 4.70
N ARG A 144 49.67 23.73 5.33
CA ARG A 144 49.77 22.34 4.84
C ARG A 144 48.40 21.67 4.76
N ALA A 145 47.54 21.88 5.76
CA ALA A 145 46.18 21.34 5.75
C ALA A 145 45.34 21.92 4.61
N LYS A 146 45.49 23.23 4.32
CA LYS A 146 44.83 23.89 3.18
C LYS A 146 45.30 23.30 1.84
N LYS A 147 46.60 23.21 1.61
CA LYS A 147 47.18 22.62 0.37
C LYS A 147 46.77 21.16 0.19
N LYS A 148 46.75 20.37 1.28
CA LYS A 148 46.26 18.99 1.25
C LYS A 148 44.78 18.92 0.88
N LYS A 149 43.95 19.83 1.39
CA LYS A 149 42.53 19.93 1.02
C LYS A 149 42.35 20.29 -0.45
N GLU A 150 43.09 21.27 -0.96
CA GLU A 150 43.08 21.67 -2.37
C GLU A 150 43.49 20.52 -3.29
N GLU A 151 44.51 19.76 -2.93
CA GLU A 151 44.94 18.56 -3.66
C GLU A 151 43.86 17.47 -3.70
N MET A 152 43.18 17.22 -2.58
CA MET A 152 42.08 16.24 -2.56
C MET A 152 40.88 16.70 -3.41
N ILE A 153 40.59 18.00 -3.43
CA ILE A 153 39.56 18.58 -4.30
C ILE A 153 39.98 18.42 -5.77
N ARG A 154 41.23 18.72 -6.12
CA ARG A 154 41.78 18.55 -7.47
C ARG A 154 41.64 17.09 -7.94
N LEU A 155 42.05 16.13 -7.11
CA LEU A 155 41.91 14.70 -7.43
C LEU A 155 40.44 14.28 -7.54
N ARG A 156 39.55 14.74 -6.66
CA ARG A 156 38.12 14.45 -6.77
C ARG A 156 37.54 14.98 -8.08
N ASN A 157 37.90 16.20 -8.47
CA ASN A 157 37.50 16.80 -9.74
C ASN A 157 38.04 16.03 -10.95
N LEU A 158 39.27 15.52 -10.89
CA LEU A 158 39.84 14.65 -11.94
C LEU A 158 39.00 13.37 -12.10
N VAL A 159 38.68 12.71 -10.99
CA VAL A 159 37.91 11.45 -11.00
C VAL A 159 36.49 11.69 -11.50
N ASP A 160 35.84 12.77 -11.06
CA ASP A 160 34.48 13.11 -11.50
C ASP A 160 34.43 13.48 -12.99
N GLN A 161 35.40 14.24 -13.47
CA GLN A 161 35.50 14.54 -14.91
C GLN A 161 35.73 13.27 -15.72
N ALA A 162 36.63 12.39 -15.29
CA ALA A 162 36.85 11.11 -15.95
C ALA A 162 35.58 10.25 -15.95
N TYR A 163 34.90 10.11 -14.81
CA TYR A 163 33.67 9.29 -14.70
C TYR A 163 32.53 9.81 -15.58
N ASN A 164 32.42 11.13 -15.75
CA ASN A 164 31.40 11.74 -16.59
C ASN A 164 31.71 11.62 -18.08
N LEU A 165 32.98 11.49 -18.47
CA LEU A 165 33.41 11.40 -19.86
C LEU A 165 33.71 9.97 -20.32
N ASP A 166 33.79 9.00 -19.41
CA ASP A 166 34.08 7.61 -19.75
C ASP A 166 32.97 6.99 -20.63
N PRO A 167 33.30 6.59 -21.88
CA PRO A 167 32.34 5.97 -22.79
C PRO A 167 31.71 4.68 -22.25
N ARG A 168 32.45 3.91 -21.43
CA ARG A 168 31.99 2.66 -20.84
C ARG A 168 30.91 2.92 -19.79
N ILE A 169 31.11 3.94 -18.95
CA ILE A 169 30.10 4.37 -17.97
C ILE A 169 28.83 4.84 -18.67
N ALA A 170 28.95 5.59 -19.76
CA ALA A 170 27.79 6.00 -20.56
C ALA A 170 27.05 4.79 -21.13
N LYS A 171 27.78 3.81 -21.67
CA LYS A 171 27.22 2.54 -22.16
C LYS A 171 26.51 1.75 -21.06
N PHE A 172 27.13 1.56 -19.89
CA PHE A 172 26.51 0.85 -18.77
C PHE A 172 25.22 1.53 -18.28
N LYS A 173 25.21 2.87 -18.21
CA LYS A 173 24.00 3.63 -17.85
C LYS A 173 22.88 3.45 -18.90
N SER A 174 23.22 3.45 -20.19
CA SER A 174 22.28 3.19 -21.28
C SER A 174 21.71 1.77 -21.21
N ASP A 175 22.58 0.77 -21.02
CA ASP A 175 22.20 -0.63 -20.92
C ASP A 175 21.31 -0.91 -19.69
N ASP A 176 21.63 -0.32 -18.53
CA ASP A 176 20.82 -0.43 -17.32
C ASP A 176 19.44 0.22 -17.51
N LYS A 177 19.38 1.38 -18.20
CA LYS A 177 18.12 2.03 -18.56
C LYS A 177 17.29 1.17 -19.51
N ALA A 178 17.91 0.64 -20.58
CA ALA A 178 17.24 -0.21 -21.56
C ALA A 178 16.71 -1.50 -20.93
N LYS A 179 17.49 -2.16 -20.06
CA LYS A 179 17.04 -3.35 -19.29
C LYS A 179 15.85 -3.03 -18.41
N LYS A 180 15.86 -1.88 -17.70
CA LYS A 180 14.75 -1.45 -16.85
C LYS A 180 13.48 -1.15 -17.65
N GLU A 181 13.61 -0.50 -18.80
CA GLU A 181 12.50 -0.22 -19.71
C GLU A 181 11.94 -1.50 -20.33
N ALA A 182 12.80 -2.41 -20.78
CA ALA A 182 12.40 -3.72 -21.29
C ALA A 182 11.67 -4.55 -20.22
N TYR A 183 12.17 -4.57 -18.98
CA TYR A 183 11.50 -5.23 -17.86
C TYR A 183 10.12 -4.63 -17.57
N LYS A 184 10.00 -3.30 -17.56
CA LYS A 184 8.72 -2.61 -17.36
C LYS A 184 7.73 -2.93 -18.49
N LYS A 185 8.19 -2.93 -19.74
CA LYS A 185 7.39 -3.27 -20.92
C LYS A 185 6.94 -4.73 -20.90
N ALA A 186 7.83 -5.67 -20.58
CA ALA A 186 7.52 -7.09 -20.45
C ALA A 186 6.48 -7.33 -19.35
N LYS A 187 6.63 -6.70 -18.17
CA LYS A 187 5.66 -6.79 -17.08
C LYS A 187 4.30 -6.20 -17.47
N ALA A 188 4.27 -5.07 -18.17
CA ALA A 188 3.03 -4.45 -18.63
C ALA A 188 2.31 -5.31 -19.69
N ASN A 189 3.06 -5.89 -20.63
CA ASN A 189 2.51 -6.80 -21.64
C ASN A 189 1.94 -8.07 -21.00
N ALA A 190 2.69 -8.69 -20.08
CA ALA A 190 2.22 -9.87 -19.35
C ALA A 190 0.96 -9.59 -18.50
N ALA A 191 0.87 -8.39 -17.90
CA ALA A 191 -0.34 -7.99 -17.17
C ALA A 191 -1.54 -7.77 -18.10
N ARG A 192 -1.33 -7.12 -19.25
CA ARG A 192 -2.38 -6.92 -20.26
C ARG A 192 -2.88 -8.25 -20.82
N GLU A 193 -1.96 -9.18 -21.10
CA GLU A 193 -2.31 -10.50 -21.61
C GLU A 193 -3.12 -11.31 -20.57
N LYS A 194 -2.72 -11.28 -19.29
CA LYS A 194 -3.51 -11.89 -18.21
C LYS A 194 -4.90 -11.25 -18.07
N GLN A 195 -5.00 -9.93 -18.19
CA GLN A 195 -6.29 -9.25 -18.12
C GLN A 195 -7.20 -9.64 -19.29
N LEU A 196 -6.66 -9.73 -20.50
CA LEU A 196 -7.40 -10.19 -21.68
C LEU A 196 -7.86 -11.66 -21.55
N GLN A 197 -7.04 -12.52 -20.93
CA GLN A 197 -7.42 -13.91 -20.63
C GLN A 197 -8.55 -13.98 -19.60
N ILE A 198 -8.48 -13.18 -18.52
CA ILE A 198 -9.55 -13.10 -17.50
C ILE A 198 -10.84 -12.57 -18.12
N GLU A 199 -10.78 -11.50 -18.92
CA GLU A 199 -11.95 -10.92 -19.57
C GLU A 199 -12.61 -11.89 -20.56
N LYS A 200 -11.81 -12.64 -21.32
CA LYS A 200 -12.33 -13.71 -22.20
C LYS A 200 -13.02 -14.82 -21.40
N ALA A 201 -12.39 -15.28 -20.31
CA ALA A 201 -12.97 -16.32 -19.45
C ALA A 201 -14.26 -15.85 -18.76
N GLN A 202 -14.31 -14.60 -18.28
CA GLN A 202 -15.51 -14.00 -17.71
C GLN A 202 -16.64 -13.90 -18.73
N LYS A 203 -16.33 -13.46 -19.96
CA LYS A 203 -17.33 -13.37 -21.02
C LYS A 203 -17.88 -14.75 -21.40
N GLU A 204 -17.03 -15.76 -21.50
CA GLU A 204 -17.44 -17.14 -21.78
C GLU A 204 -18.30 -17.73 -20.65
N GLU A 205 -17.96 -17.45 -19.39
CA GLU A 205 -18.77 -17.84 -18.24
C GLU A 205 -20.12 -17.12 -18.20
N ASP A 206 -20.15 -15.81 -18.42
CA ASP A 206 -21.39 -15.02 -18.47
C ASP A 206 -22.31 -15.49 -19.60
N ASP A 207 -21.77 -15.82 -20.78
CA ASP A 207 -22.54 -16.31 -21.91
C ASP A 207 -23.08 -17.74 -21.63
N ARG A 208 -22.31 -18.59 -20.94
CA ARG A 208 -22.78 -19.90 -20.47
C ARG A 208 -23.92 -19.76 -19.46
N LEU A 209 -23.78 -18.85 -18.48
CA LEU A 209 -24.76 -18.65 -17.43
C LEU A 209 -26.07 -18.02 -17.95
N LYS A 210 -25.98 -17.14 -18.96
CA LYS A 210 -27.16 -16.64 -19.69
C LYS A 210 -27.88 -17.76 -20.43
N LYS A 211 -27.13 -18.63 -21.12
CA LYS A 211 -27.71 -19.77 -21.86
C LYS A 211 -28.43 -20.73 -20.91
N GLU A 212 -27.81 -21.06 -19.77
CA GLU A 212 -28.41 -21.93 -18.74
C GLU A 212 -29.69 -21.32 -18.16
N LYS A 213 -29.70 -20.01 -17.86
CA LYS A 213 -30.92 -19.32 -17.38
C LYS A 213 -32.06 -19.34 -18.39
N ILE A 214 -31.77 -19.12 -19.67
CA ILE A 214 -32.77 -19.18 -20.75
C ILE A 214 -33.37 -20.58 -20.84
N GLU A 215 -32.52 -21.61 -20.77
CA GLU A 215 -32.95 -23.01 -20.82
C GLU A 215 -33.77 -23.40 -19.59
N GLU A 216 -33.37 -22.98 -18.39
CA GLU A 216 -34.11 -23.23 -17.14
C GLU A 216 -35.47 -22.52 -17.14
N GLU A 217 -35.56 -21.27 -17.62
CA GLU A 217 -36.82 -20.55 -17.73
C GLU A 217 -37.75 -21.19 -18.77
N ALA A 218 -37.21 -21.65 -19.91
CA ALA A 218 -37.96 -22.39 -20.92
C ALA A 218 -38.48 -23.72 -20.36
N ALA A 219 -37.66 -24.48 -19.62
CA ALA A 219 -38.05 -25.72 -18.98
C ALA A 219 -39.13 -25.50 -17.89
N LYS A 220 -39.02 -24.43 -17.09
CA LYS A 220 -40.05 -24.05 -16.10
C LYS A 220 -41.37 -23.70 -16.78
N LYS A 221 -41.35 -22.91 -17.86
CA LYS A 221 -42.54 -22.57 -18.65
C LYS A 221 -43.18 -23.83 -19.26
N ALA A 222 -42.38 -24.73 -19.84
CA ALA A 222 -42.86 -25.99 -20.39
C ALA A 222 -43.54 -26.87 -19.32
N LYS A 223 -42.93 -27.02 -18.14
CA LYS A 223 -43.51 -27.76 -17.00
C LYS A 223 -44.83 -27.15 -16.53
N GLN A 224 -44.93 -25.82 -16.45
CA GLN A 224 -46.19 -25.16 -16.05
C GLN A 224 -47.30 -25.33 -17.09
N ILE A 225 -46.98 -25.30 -18.38
CA ILE A 225 -47.94 -25.55 -19.45
C ILE A 225 -48.44 -27.00 -19.37
N ALA A 226 -47.53 -27.98 -19.22
CA ALA A 226 -47.89 -29.39 -19.07
C ALA A 226 -48.80 -29.63 -17.86
N MET A 227 -48.44 -29.09 -16.69
CA MET A 227 -49.24 -29.22 -15.46
C MET A 227 -50.64 -28.60 -15.59
N LYS A 228 -50.77 -27.47 -16.30
CA LYS A 228 -52.08 -26.86 -16.57
C LYS A 228 -52.93 -27.74 -17.49
N ALA A 229 -52.34 -28.27 -18.56
CA ALA A 229 -53.02 -29.15 -19.51
C ALA A 229 -53.51 -30.45 -18.83
N GLU A 230 -52.68 -31.05 -17.98
CA GLU A 230 -53.04 -32.25 -17.20
C GLU A 230 -54.20 -31.97 -16.24
N ARG A 231 -54.16 -30.86 -15.48
CA ARG A 231 -55.25 -30.47 -14.57
C ARG A 231 -56.56 -30.19 -15.32
N GLU A 232 -56.51 -29.62 -16.52
CA GLU A 232 -57.69 -29.43 -17.36
C GLU A 232 -58.26 -30.75 -17.87
N ALA A 233 -57.41 -31.70 -18.27
CA ALA A 233 -57.83 -33.05 -18.66
C ALA A 233 -58.51 -33.78 -17.49
N GLN A 234 -57.94 -33.73 -16.29
CA GLN A 234 -58.53 -34.33 -15.08
C GLN A 234 -59.88 -33.70 -14.70
N LYS A 235 -60.01 -32.36 -14.78
CA LYS A 235 -61.30 -31.67 -14.57
C LYS A 235 -62.36 -32.11 -15.58
N LYS A 236 -61.97 -32.27 -16.86
CA LYS A 236 -62.88 -32.75 -17.91
C LYS A 236 -63.31 -34.19 -17.63
N HIS A 237 -62.41 -35.04 -17.15
CA HIS A 237 -62.71 -36.41 -16.77
C HIS A 237 -63.70 -36.46 -15.59
N LEU A 238 -63.41 -35.77 -14.49
CA LEU A 238 -64.29 -35.73 -13.31
C LEU A 238 -65.70 -35.21 -13.65
N ARG A 239 -65.82 -34.22 -14.54
CA ARG A 239 -67.13 -33.74 -15.03
C ARG A 239 -67.93 -34.82 -15.76
N LYS A 240 -67.27 -35.67 -16.54
CA LYS A 240 -67.92 -36.80 -17.23
C LYS A 240 -68.42 -37.81 -16.22
N GLU A 241 -67.59 -38.20 -15.25
CA GLU A 241 -67.94 -39.18 -14.23
C GLU A 241 -69.10 -38.72 -13.33
N ARG A 242 -69.14 -37.43 -12.94
CA ARG A 242 -70.29 -36.87 -12.19
C ARG A 242 -71.58 -36.87 -13.01
N LYS A 243 -71.48 -36.62 -14.32
CA LYS A 243 -72.65 -36.70 -15.21
C LYS A 243 -73.14 -38.15 -15.30
N LEU A 244 -72.22 -39.11 -15.45
CA LEU A 244 -72.55 -40.52 -15.52
C LEU A 244 -73.26 -41.01 -14.24
N LEU A 245 -72.79 -40.58 -13.05
CA LEU A 245 -73.45 -40.90 -11.77
C LEU A 245 -74.90 -40.44 -11.77
N ARG A 246 -75.15 -39.17 -12.13
CA ARG A 246 -76.51 -38.62 -12.22
C ARG A 246 -77.38 -39.37 -13.22
N ASP A 247 -76.85 -39.70 -14.39
CA ASP A 247 -77.57 -40.39 -15.44
C ASP A 247 -77.96 -41.82 -14.99
N ILE A 248 -77.04 -42.56 -14.34
CA ILE A 248 -77.31 -43.90 -13.80
C ILE A 248 -78.42 -43.85 -12.74
N CYS A 249 -78.34 -42.94 -11.77
CA CYS A 249 -79.35 -42.83 -10.72
C CYS A 249 -80.72 -42.43 -11.28
N LYS A 250 -80.76 -41.50 -12.24
CA LYS A 250 -82.01 -41.07 -12.88
C LYS A 250 -82.67 -42.18 -13.68
N SER A 251 -81.90 -42.95 -14.45
CA SER A 251 -82.42 -44.10 -15.23
C SER A 251 -82.99 -45.22 -14.36
N ASN A 252 -82.56 -45.33 -13.10
CA ASN A 252 -83.08 -46.29 -12.13
C ASN A 252 -84.17 -45.72 -11.21
N CYS A 253 -84.85 -44.64 -11.62
CA CYS A 253 -85.87 -43.96 -10.82
C CYS A 253 -85.37 -43.57 -9.40
N TYR A 254 -84.08 -43.23 -9.28
CA TYR A 254 -83.41 -42.97 -8.01
C TYR A 254 -83.54 -44.11 -7.00
N PHE A 255 -83.69 -45.36 -7.45
CA PHE A 255 -83.74 -46.55 -6.60
C PHE A 255 -84.87 -46.56 -5.53
N THR A 256 -85.91 -45.74 -5.70
CA THR A 256 -87.06 -45.67 -4.78
C THR A 256 -88.36 -45.32 -5.51
N THR A 257 -89.49 -45.74 -4.94
CA THR A 257 -90.85 -45.39 -5.38
C THR A 257 -91.50 -44.35 -4.49
N ASP A 258 -90.87 -43.99 -3.35
CA ASP A 258 -91.36 -42.98 -2.41
C ASP A 258 -90.87 -41.57 -2.83
N PRO A 259 -91.77 -40.61 -3.08
CA PRO A 259 -91.42 -39.25 -3.44
C PRO A 259 -90.51 -38.52 -2.43
N ASN A 260 -90.65 -38.77 -1.13
CA ASN A 260 -89.85 -38.10 -0.11
C ASN A 260 -88.42 -38.65 -0.06
N ILE A 261 -88.26 -39.98 -0.19
CA ILE A 261 -86.95 -40.63 -0.23
C ILE A 261 -86.21 -40.28 -1.53
N CYS A 262 -86.95 -40.11 -2.63
CA CYS A 262 -86.39 -39.71 -3.91
C CYS A 262 -85.67 -38.35 -3.81
N VAL A 263 -86.30 -37.37 -3.16
CA VAL A 263 -85.69 -36.05 -2.93
C VAL A 263 -84.42 -36.14 -2.07
N GLN A 264 -84.43 -36.97 -1.03
CA GLN A 264 -83.24 -37.19 -0.18
C GLN A 264 -82.09 -37.82 -0.98
N TYR A 265 -82.37 -38.84 -1.79
CA TYR A 265 -81.35 -39.45 -2.63
C TYR A 265 -80.80 -38.52 -3.72
N MET A 266 -81.64 -37.64 -4.29
CA MET A 266 -81.18 -36.58 -5.18
C MET A 266 -80.23 -35.61 -4.46
N GLU A 267 -80.55 -35.22 -3.23
CA GLU A 267 -79.67 -34.39 -2.39
C GLU A 267 -78.34 -35.10 -2.09
N HIS A 268 -78.37 -36.40 -1.76
CA HIS A 268 -77.14 -37.17 -1.56
C HIS A 268 -76.29 -37.29 -2.83
N ILE A 269 -76.88 -37.40 -4.02
CA ILE A 269 -76.13 -37.43 -5.30
C ILE A 269 -75.39 -36.12 -5.54
N GLU A 270 -76.05 -34.98 -5.29
CA GLU A 270 -75.39 -33.68 -5.44
C GLU A 270 -74.32 -33.48 -4.36
N LYS A 271 -74.61 -33.87 -3.12
CA LYS A 271 -73.63 -33.88 -2.02
C LYS A 271 -72.40 -34.74 -2.36
N MET A 272 -72.59 -35.92 -2.94
CA MET A 272 -71.49 -36.76 -3.43
C MET A 272 -70.70 -36.05 -4.54
N CYS A 273 -71.38 -35.46 -5.53
CA CYS A 273 -70.75 -34.69 -6.59
C CYS A 273 -69.98 -33.48 -6.07
N GLU A 274 -70.42 -32.85 -4.97
CA GLU A 274 -69.73 -31.73 -4.33
C GLU A 274 -68.51 -32.18 -3.54
N VAL A 275 -68.62 -33.28 -2.79
CA VAL A 275 -67.53 -33.85 -1.98
C VAL A 275 -66.35 -34.30 -2.84
N PHE A 276 -66.59 -34.81 -4.05
CA PHE A 276 -65.51 -35.15 -4.99
C PHE A 276 -64.91 -33.89 -5.61
N THR A 277 -64.09 -33.13 -4.91
CA THR A 277 -63.67 -31.77 -5.31
C THR A 277 -62.50 -31.72 -6.31
N VAL A 278 -62.17 -30.51 -6.76
CA VAL A 278 -61.01 -30.22 -7.64
C VAL A 278 -59.67 -30.33 -6.91
N LYS A 279 -59.65 -30.55 -5.59
CA LYS A 279 -58.41 -30.59 -4.80
C LYS A 279 -57.66 -31.92 -4.94
N ASP A 280 -58.40 -33.04 -5.01
CA ASP A 280 -57.86 -34.40 -5.12
C ASP A 280 -58.34 -35.10 -6.40
N LEU A 281 -58.22 -34.40 -7.54
CA LEU A 281 -58.78 -34.81 -8.84
C LEU A 281 -58.44 -36.24 -9.25
N GLU A 282 -57.23 -36.73 -9.02
CA GLU A 282 -56.80 -38.09 -9.41
C GLU A 282 -57.54 -39.16 -8.61
N ASN A 283 -57.54 -39.03 -7.29
CA ASN A 283 -58.20 -39.97 -6.38
C ASN A 283 -59.72 -39.90 -6.52
N ASP A 284 -60.28 -38.69 -6.62
CA ASP A 284 -61.73 -38.51 -6.71
C ASP A 284 -62.29 -38.92 -8.08
N SER A 285 -61.52 -38.73 -9.15
CA SER A 285 -61.88 -39.24 -10.48
C SER A 285 -61.93 -40.77 -10.48
N PHE A 286 -60.91 -41.43 -9.94
CA PHE A 286 -60.86 -42.88 -9.86
C PHE A 286 -61.98 -43.45 -8.98
N ARG A 287 -62.23 -42.84 -7.81
CA ARG A 287 -63.29 -43.28 -6.87
C ARG A 287 -64.69 -43.09 -7.42
N LEU A 288 -64.91 -42.07 -8.25
CA LEU A 288 -66.20 -41.84 -8.89
C LEU A 288 -66.42 -42.79 -10.07
N GLU A 289 -65.36 -43.12 -10.82
CA GLU A 289 -65.39 -44.15 -11.85
C GLU A 289 -65.68 -45.54 -11.25
N GLU A 290 -65.02 -45.88 -10.14
CA GLU A 290 -65.28 -47.09 -9.36
C GLU A 290 -66.75 -47.16 -8.89
N LEU A 291 -67.26 -46.06 -8.32
CA LEU A 291 -68.67 -45.97 -7.93
C LEU A 291 -69.62 -46.16 -9.12
N ASN A 292 -69.35 -45.52 -10.25
CA ASN A 292 -70.17 -45.65 -11.46
C ASN A 292 -70.19 -47.09 -11.98
N ASN A 293 -69.11 -47.84 -11.83
CA ASN A 293 -69.06 -49.26 -12.18
C ASN A 293 -69.82 -50.12 -11.16
N ASP A 294 -69.64 -49.86 -9.87
CA ASP A 294 -70.35 -50.55 -8.81
C ASP A 294 -71.87 -50.39 -8.90
N LEU A 295 -72.35 -49.19 -9.24
CA LEU A 295 -73.77 -48.92 -9.42
C LEU A 295 -74.38 -49.70 -10.59
N LYS A 296 -73.60 -50.01 -11.64
CA LYS A 296 -74.08 -50.83 -12.76
C LYS A 296 -74.23 -52.30 -12.36
N ILE A 297 -73.45 -52.78 -11.39
CA ILE A 297 -73.40 -54.19 -10.98
C ILE A 297 -74.33 -54.45 -9.78
N ARG A 298 -74.21 -53.64 -8.73
CA ARG A 298 -74.87 -53.82 -7.43
C ARG A 298 -76.11 -52.92 -7.24
N GLY A 299 -76.32 -51.93 -8.12
CA GLY A 299 -77.51 -51.08 -8.11
C GLY A 299 -77.70 -50.33 -6.79
N LYS A 300 -78.85 -50.55 -6.15
CA LYS A 300 -79.28 -49.84 -4.94
C LYS A 300 -78.33 -50.05 -3.75
N ASP A 301 -77.81 -51.27 -3.57
CA ASP A 301 -76.98 -51.59 -2.39
C ASP A 301 -75.66 -50.80 -2.39
N ALA A 302 -75.01 -50.69 -3.56
CA ALA A 302 -73.80 -49.87 -3.72
C ALA A 302 -74.09 -48.36 -3.55
N PHE A 303 -75.29 -47.93 -3.92
CA PHE A 303 -75.70 -46.54 -3.75
C PHE A 303 -75.87 -46.17 -2.28
N GLU A 304 -76.61 -46.97 -1.51
CA GLU A 304 -76.83 -46.74 -0.08
C GLU A 304 -75.53 -46.89 0.74
N GLU A 305 -74.70 -47.88 0.42
CA GLU A 305 -73.38 -48.04 1.02
C GLU A 305 -72.51 -46.79 0.81
N LYS A 306 -72.54 -46.23 -0.40
CA LYS A 306 -71.74 -45.05 -0.71
C LYS A 306 -72.26 -43.79 -0.03
N ILE A 307 -73.58 -43.64 0.08
CA ILE A 307 -74.19 -42.56 0.88
C ILE A 307 -73.68 -42.65 2.31
N ALA A 308 -73.76 -43.82 2.94
CA ALA A 308 -73.29 -44.01 4.32
C ALA A 308 -71.79 -43.70 4.47
N GLU A 309 -70.95 -44.10 3.51
CA GLU A 309 -69.52 -43.78 3.50
C GLU A 309 -69.28 -42.27 3.42
N VAL A 310 -69.99 -41.58 2.54
CA VAL A 310 -69.83 -40.13 2.30
C VAL A 310 -70.34 -39.32 3.50
N GLU A 311 -71.45 -39.72 4.11
CA GLU A 311 -71.96 -39.09 5.33
C GLU A 311 -71.05 -39.30 6.52
N LYS A 312 -70.56 -40.52 6.71
CA LYS A 312 -69.57 -40.81 7.77
C LYS A 312 -68.32 -39.95 7.59
N LYS A 313 -67.81 -39.83 6.36
CA LYS A 313 -66.64 -38.97 6.07
C LYS A 313 -66.92 -37.50 6.32
N LEU A 314 -68.08 -36.99 5.94
CA LEU A 314 -68.44 -35.60 6.18
C LEU A 314 -68.61 -35.31 7.68
N GLU A 315 -69.16 -36.25 8.45
CA GLU A 315 -69.27 -36.12 9.90
C GLU A 315 -67.90 -36.18 10.56
N GLU A 316 -67.01 -37.08 10.11
CA GLU A 316 -65.61 -37.11 10.56
C GLU A 316 -64.87 -35.79 10.25
N GLU A 317 -65.10 -35.20 9.06
CA GLU A 317 -64.52 -33.90 8.67
C GLU A 317 -65.10 -32.75 9.51
N ARG A 318 -66.42 -32.74 9.73
CA ARG A 318 -67.12 -31.80 10.61
C ARG A 318 -66.60 -31.90 12.04
N GLN A 319 -66.41 -33.10 12.56
CA GLN A 319 -65.87 -33.35 13.88
C GLN A 319 -64.40 -32.90 13.99
N ARG A 320 -63.60 -33.10 12.95
CA ARG A 320 -62.22 -32.57 12.87
C ARG A 320 -62.21 -31.04 12.86
N LEU A 321 -63.10 -30.40 12.10
CA LEU A 321 -63.23 -28.95 12.07
C LEU A 321 -63.64 -28.39 13.45
N ILE A 322 -64.60 -29.04 14.14
CA ILE A 322 -65.00 -28.69 15.51
C ILE A 322 -63.83 -28.87 16.50
N ASN A 323 -63.09 -29.98 16.41
CA ASN A 323 -61.91 -30.22 17.25
C ASN A 323 -60.75 -29.27 16.96
N SER A 324 -60.62 -28.80 15.71
CA SER A 324 -59.62 -27.79 15.32
C SER A 324 -60.04 -26.36 15.71
N GLY A 325 -61.35 -26.08 15.76
CA GLY A 325 -61.93 -24.81 16.22
C GLY A 325 -61.92 -24.63 17.73
N GLN A 326 -61.89 -25.72 18.52
CA GLN A 326 -61.67 -25.68 19.97
C GLN A 326 -60.19 -25.53 20.40
N LYS A 327 -59.27 -25.37 19.44
CA LYS A 327 -57.89 -24.91 19.67
C LYS A 327 -57.62 -23.56 19.00
N GLN A 328 -58.48 -22.59 19.25
CA GLN A 328 -58.13 -21.18 19.13
C GLN A 328 -58.66 -20.41 20.32
N ASP A 329 -58.01 -20.61 21.47
CA ASP A 329 -57.74 -19.49 22.36
C ASP A 329 -56.28 -19.55 22.81
N VAL A 330 -55.64 -18.38 22.87
CA VAL A 330 -54.20 -18.09 23.08
C VAL A 330 -53.25 -18.22 21.86
N ASN A 331 -53.48 -17.41 20.83
CA ASN A 331 -52.50 -16.39 20.37
C ASN A 331 -53.13 -15.52 19.27
N GLY A 332 -54.00 -14.62 19.70
CA GLY A 332 -54.33 -13.45 18.92
C GLY A 332 -53.06 -12.64 18.68
N HIS A 333 -52.69 -12.53 17.42
CA HIS A 333 -51.71 -11.57 16.93
C HIS A 333 -52.05 -10.16 17.47
N MET A 334 -51.15 -9.59 18.27
CA MET A 334 -50.92 -8.14 18.23
C MET A 334 -49.78 -7.88 17.25
N ASN A 335 -50.07 -8.07 15.96
CA ASN A 335 -49.39 -7.33 14.91
C ASN A 335 -49.99 -5.91 14.93
N GLY A 336 -49.62 -5.16 15.96
CA GLY A 336 -49.79 -3.72 15.98
C GLY A 336 -48.69 -3.12 15.10
N SER A 337 -48.98 -2.96 13.82
CA SER A 337 -48.26 -2.05 12.94
C SER A 337 -48.47 -0.61 13.42
N GLY A 338 -47.89 -0.27 14.55
CA GLY A 338 -47.55 1.10 14.90
C GLY A 338 -46.15 1.35 14.37
N GLN A 339 -46.01 1.67 13.08
CA GLN A 339 -44.86 2.47 12.66
C GLN A 339 -44.96 3.77 13.47
N THR A 340 -44.28 3.83 14.61
CA THR A 340 -44.07 5.07 15.35
C THR A 340 -43.19 5.92 14.45
N ALA A 341 -43.84 6.76 13.65
CA ALA A 341 -43.23 7.62 12.65
C ALA A 341 -41.96 8.22 13.25
N TRP A 342 -40.81 7.97 12.62
CA TRP A 342 -39.54 8.49 13.07
C TRP A 342 -39.61 10.02 13.01
N PRO A 343 -39.64 10.74 14.15
CA PRO A 343 -39.69 12.19 14.10
C PRO A 343 -38.46 12.69 13.36
N GLN A 344 -38.63 13.71 12.51
CA GLN A 344 -37.53 14.23 11.70
C GLN A 344 -36.30 14.61 12.54
N ALA A 345 -36.51 15.06 13.79
CA ALA A 345 -35.45 15.32 14.75
C ALA A 345 -34.63 14.07 15.14
N GLN A 346 -35.26 12.90 15.32
CA GLN A 346 -34.56 11.63 15.59
C GLN A 346 -33.82 11.12 14.36
N ILE A 347 -34.36 11.32 13.15
CA ILE A 347 -33.66 10.99 11.89
C ILE A 347 -32.39 11.84 11.78
N ASN A 348 -32.45 13.13 12.08
CA ASN A 348 -31.28 14.01 12.06
C ASN A 348 -30.21 13.62 13.10
N LEU A 349 -30.64 13.18 14.30
CA LEU A 349 -29.74 12.65 15.32
C LEU A 349 -29.10 11.32 14.88
N LEU A 350 -29.85 10.44 14.21
CA LEU A 350 -29.35 9.20 13.63
C LEU A 350 -28.25 9.46 12.58
N ILE A 351 -28.47 10.40 11.65
CA ILE A 351 -27.44 10.82 10.67
C ILE A 351 -26.16 11.27 11.37
N LYS A 352 -26.31 12.10 12.42
CA LYS A 352 -25.18 12.65 13.17
C LYS A 352 -24.42 11.55 13.92
N ALA A 353 -25.13 10.65 14.58
CA ALA A 353 -24.57 9.55 15.35
C ALA A 353 -23.82 8.54 14.47
N VAL A 354 -24.39 8.16 13.31
CA VAL A 354 -23.77 7.20 12.38
C VAL A 354 -22.45 7.73 11.80
N ASN A 355 -22.33 9.04 11.61
CA ASN A 355 -21.09 9.70 11.17
C ASN A 355 -20.08 9.89 12.32
N LEU A 356 -20.55 10.10 13.55
CA LEU A 356 -19.68 10.23 14.73
C LEU A 356 -19.09 8.88 15.17
N PHE A 357 -19.83 7.80 14.94
CA PHE A 357 -19.45 6.43 15.29
C PHE A 357 -19.36 5.56 14.01
N PRO A 358 -18.21 5.58 13.30
CA PRO A 358 -18.00 4.82 12.06
C PRO A 358 -18.00 3.29 12.29
N ALA A 359 -18.13 2.53 11.19
CA ALA A 359 -18.20 1.07 11.24
C ALA A 359 -16.87 0.47 11.74
N GLY A 360 -16.92 -0.47 12.70
CA GLY A 360 -15.72 -1.14 13.21
C GLY A 360 -15.91 -2.04 14.44
N THR A 361 -17.02 -1.93 15.17
CA THR A 361 -17.29 -2.75 16.37
C THR A 361 -18.72 -3.28 16.39
N SER A 362 -18.93 -4.45 17.02
CA SER A 362 -20.24 -5.12 17.15
C SER A 362 -21.24 -4.32 18.00
N GLN A 363 -20.75 -3.49 18.92
CA GLN A 363 -21.55 -2.64 19.81
C GLN A 363 -21.96 -1.28 19.21
N ARG A 364 -21.63 -1.02 17.94
CA ARG A 364 -21.90 0.27 17.29
C ARG A 364 -23.36 0.73 17.44
N TRP A 365 -24.30 -0.19 17.25
CA TRP A 365 -25.72 0.15 17.21
C TRP A 365 -26.30 0.45 18.60
N GLU A 366 -25.70 -0.09 19.66
CA GLU A 366 -26.03 0.23 21.04
C GLU A 366 -25.56 1.64 21.39
N VAL A 367 -24.34 2.02 21.00
CA VAL A 367 -23.81 3.38 21.19
C VAL A 367 -24.63 4.41 20.43
N VAL A 368 -25.01 4.10 19.18
CA VAL A 368 -25.85 4.99 18.35
C VAL A 368 -27.26 5.13 18.94
N ALA A 369 -27.87 4.04 19.42
CA ALA A 369 -29.16 4.09 20.09
C ALA A 369 -29.13 4.93 21.36
N ASN A 370 -28.12 4.73 22.22
CA ASN A 370 -27.94 5.52 23.43
C ASN A 370 -27.76 7.01 23.13
N PHE A 371 -26.99 7.36 22.10
CA PHE A 371 -26.81 8.75 21.68
C PHE A 371 -28.13 9.39 21.22
N ILE A 372 -28.96 8.67 20.46
CA ILE A 372 -30.25 9.18 19.98
C ILE A 372 -31.21 9.38 21.17
N ASN A 373 -31.29 8.41 22.08
CA ASN A 373 -32.18 8.47 23.25
C ASN A 373 -31.77 9.59 24.22
N GLN A 374 -30.46 9.80 24.43
CA GLN A 374 -29.95 10.88 25.29
C GLN A 374 -30.18 12.28 24.73
N HIS A 375 -30.25 12.42 23.40
CA HIS A 375 -30.36 13.73 22.74
C HIS A 375 -31.75 14.02 22.16
N SER A 376 -32.70 13.09 22.31
CA SER A 376 -34.08 13.33 21.91
C SER A 376 -34.82 14.10 23.01
N LYS A 377 -35.24 15.34 22.72
CA LYS A 377 -35.86 16.22 23.72
C LYS A 377 -37.31 15.90 24.05
N ASN A 378 -37.95 14.92 23.41
CA ASN A 378 -39.24 14.33 23.79
C ASN A 378 -39.55 13.07 22.96
N SER A 379 -39.78 11.95 23.66
CA SER A 379 -40.50 10.72 23.30
C SER A 379 -39.86 9.61 22.44
N ILE A 380 -40.06 8.39 22.94
CA ILE A 380 -39.78 7.03 22.43
C ILE A 380 -38.29 6.66 22.39
N ASP A 381 -37.88 5.86 23.38
CA ASP A 381 -36.59 5.17 23.38
C ASP A 381 -36.51 4.19 22.22
N ARG A 382 -35.42 4.29 21.44
CA ARG A 382 -35.15 3.41 20.32
C ARG A 382 -34.14 2.35 20.71
N THR A 383 -34.42 1.11 20.34
CA THR A 383 -33.52 -0.02 20.54
C THR A 383 -32.45 -0.09 19.44
N ALA A 384 -31.32 -0.73 19.72
CA ALA A 384 -30.26 -0.96 18.72
C ALA A 384 -30.77 -1.65 17.44
N LYS A 385 -31.79 -2.52 17.57
CA LYS A 385 -32.42 -3.25 16.45
C LYS A 385 -33.25 -2.31 15.56
N GLU A 386 -34.01 -1.39 16.14
CA GLU A 386 -34.81 -0.39 15.40
C GLU A 386 -33.90 0.64 14.70
N VAL A 387 -32.85 1.09 15.38
CA VAL A 387 -31.83 2.01 14.84
C VAL A 387 -31.10 1.39 13.65
N LEU A 388 -30.70 0.11 13.76
CA LEU A 388 -30.09 -0.63 12.65
C LEU A 388 -31.05 -0.79 11.48
N SER A 389 -32.30 -1.16 11.75
CA SER A 389 -33.33 -1.32 10.72
C SER A 389 -33.57 -0.01 9.97
N LYS A 390 -33.69 1.12 10.69
CA LYS A 390 -33.91 2.42 10.08
C LYS A 390 -32.68 2.93 9.33
N ALA A 391 -31.47 2.69 9.84
CA ALA A 391 -30.24 3.04 9.13
C ALA A 391 -30.09 2.27 7.80
N LYS A 392 -30.49 0.98 7.76
CA LYS A 392 -30.52 0.19 6.52
C LYS A 392 -31.61 0.66 5.54
N GLU A 393 -32.79 1.00 6.06
CA GLU A 393 -33.89 1.56 5.26
C GLU A 393 -33.48 2.89 4.61
N LEU A 394 -32.83 3.77 5.38
CA LEU A 394 -32.34 5.07 4.89
C LEU A 394 -31.13 4.95 3.94
N GLN A 395 -30.35 3.88 4.03
CA GLN A 395 -29.25 3.60 3.10
C GLN A 395 -29.75 3.19 1.71
N ASN A 396 -30.95 2.62 1.62
CA ASN A 396 -31.58 2.17 0.36
C ASN A 396 -32.40 3.27 -0.35
N ASN A 397 -32.51 4.47 0.23
CA ASN A 397 -33.28 5.58 -0.33
C ASN A 397 -32.31 6.63 -0.91
N ASP A 398 -32.37 6.87 -2.23
CA ASP A 398 -31.36 7.61 -2.99
C ASP A 398 -31.16 9.07 -2.53
N ASP A 399 -32.23 9.72 -2.07
CA ASP A 399 -32.19 11.10 -1.55
C ASP A 399 -31.36 11.24 -0.27
N TYR A 400 -31.30 10.19 0.57
CA TYR A 400 -30.60 10.21 1.85
C TYR A 400 -29.12 9.84 1.70
N SER A 401 -28.80 8.90 0.81
CA SER A 401 -27.42 8.60 0.37
C SER A 401 -26.75 9.86 -0.19
N HIS A 402 -27.50 10.68 -0.94
CA HIS A 402 -27.03 11.96 -1.46
C HIS A 402 -26.79 13.00 -0.35
N GLN A 403 -27.68 13.12 0.64
CA GLN A 403 -27.48 14.04 1.78
C GLN A 403 -26.28 13.67 2.67
N LEU A 404 -26.06 12.37 2.93
CA LEU A 404 -24.89 11.90 3.69
C LEU A 404 -23.57 12.19 2.94
N LYS A 405 -23.53 11.91 1.63
CA LYS A 405 -22.38 12.19 0.78
C LYS A 405 -22.12 13.68 0.61
N LYS A 406 -23.18 14.50 0.48
CA LYS A 406 -23.08 15.96 0.37
C LYS A 406 -22.53 16.58 1.66
N ALA A 407 -23.00 16.16 2.83
CA ALA A 407 -22.50 16.64 4.12
C ALA A 407 -21.04 16.21 4.42
N ALA A 408 -20.65 14.99 4.01
CA ALA A 408 -19.28 14.51 4.12
C ALA A 408 -18.34 15.30 3.18
N ASN A 409 -18.74 15.54 1.93
CA ASN A 409 -17.98 16.33 0.96
C ASN A 409 -17.89 17.82 1.35
N GLN A 410 -18.95 18.40 1.92
CA GLN A 410 -18.91 19.79 2.41
C GLN A 410 -17.92 19.97 3.57
N LYS A 411 -17.87 19.02 4.50
CA LYS A 411 -16.88 19.04 5.59
C LYS A 411 -15.46 18.83 5.08
N ALA A 412 -15.24 17.94 4.12
CA ALA A 412 -13.94 17.76 3.48
C ALA A 412 -13.49 19.03 2.73
N TYR A 413 -14.41 19.71 2.04
CA TYR A 413 -14.13 20.95 1.30
C TYR A 413 -13.85 22.15 2.24
N GLN A 414 -14.54 22.25 3.38
CA GLN A 414 -14.28 23.31 4.38
C GLN A 414 -12.93 23.15 5.08
N VAL A 415 -12.48 21.91 5.30
CA VAL A 415 -11.13 21.64 5.82
C VAL A 415 -10.07 22.02 4.79
N PHE A 416 -10.30 21.70 3.51
CA PHE A 416 -9.42 22.09 2.41
C PHE A 416 -9.36 23.61 2.18
N GLU A 417 -10.48 24.32 2.27
CA GLU A 417 -10.54 25.80 2.21
C GLU A 417 -9.81 26.47 3.37
N LYS A 418 -9.89 25.91 4.59
CA LYS A 418 -9.12 26.40 5.74
C LYS A 418 -7.62 26.19 5.57
N GLU A 419 -7.20 25.08 4.97
CA GLU A 419 -5.80 24.84 4.62
C GLU A 419 -5.31 25.78 3.50
N LYS A 420 -6.18 26.13 2.54
CA LYS A 420 -5.85 27.07 1.46
C LYS A 420 -5.80 28.53 1.92
N LYS A 421 -6.71 28.97 2.80
CA LYS A 421 -6.69 30.34 3.37
C LYS A 421 -5.51 30.58 4.31
N ALA A 422 -4.88 29.53 4.85
CA ALA A 422 -3.63 29.64 5.60
C ALA A 422 -2.38 29.80 4.71
N HIS A 423 -2.52 29.78 3.37
CA HIS A 423 -1.41 29.94 2.41
C HIS A 423 -1.54 31.17 1.50
N THR A 424 -2.55 32.04 1.69
CA THR A 424 -2.79 33.20 0.82
C THR A 424 -3.14 34.46 1.61
N VAL A 425 -2.26 34.87 2.53
CA VAL A 425 -2.20 36.26 3.00
C VAL A 425 -0.76 36.74 2.82
N VAL A 426 -0.53 37.42 1.70
CA VAL A 426 0.61 38.32 1.51
C VAL A 426 0.18 39.62 2.17
N GLU A 427 0.95 40.07 3.16
CA GLU A 427 0.90 41.44 3.65
C GLU A 427 2.29 42.05 3.37
N GLU A 428 2.25 43.13 2.60
CA GLU A 428 3.37 43.92 2.12
C GLU A 428 3.70 44.98 3.19
N VAL A 429 4.83 44.85 3.88
CA VAL A 429 5.51 45.99 4.54
C VAL A 429 7.00 45.68 4.76
N GLU A 430 7.79 46.74 4.71
CA GLU A 430 9.23 46.82 4.48
C GLU A 430 10.15 46.15 5.52
N THR A 431 11.28 45.68 4.99
CA THR A 431 12.62 45.49 5.56
C THR A 431 12.79 45.46 7.09
N SER A 432 13.10 44.26 7.61
CA SER A 432 14.04 44.12 8.72
C SER A 432 14.89 42.87 8.52
N GLN A 433 16.21 43.07 8.53
CA GLN A 433 17.23 42.05 8.29
C GLN A 433 17.14 40.93 9.32
N ARG A 434 16.96 39.69 8.86
CA ARG A 434 17.16 38.49 9.68
C ARG A 434 18.35 37.73 9.13
N PHE A 435 19.38 37.59 9.94
CA PHE A 435 20.57 36.78 9.64
C PHE A 435 20.14 35.33 9.36
N GLU A 436 20.30 34.90 8.11
CA GLU A 436 20.28 33.49 7.74
C GLU A 436 21.51 32.80 8.32
N SER A 437 21.33 31.59 8.85
CA SER A 437 22.44 30.78 9.34
C SER A 437 23.17 30.10 8.17
N VAL A 438 24.48 29.87 8.33
CA VAL A 438 25.39 29.25 7.34
C VAL A 438 24.86 27.91 6.77
N ALA A 439 23.94 27.24 7.47
CA ALA A 439 23.35 25.96 7.05
C ALA A 439 22.28 26.10 5.95
N GLU A 440 21.55 27.22 5.85
CA GLU A 440 20.51 27.39 4.83
C GLU A 440 21.08 27.78 3.47
N GLN A 441 22.25 28.41 3.42
CA GLN A 441 22.92 28.79 2.17
C GLN A 441 23.62 27.63 1.44
N GLN A 442 23.88 26.50 2.12
CA GLN A 442 24.70 25.45 1.53
C GLN A 442 23.94 24.28 0.91
N GLY A 443 22.63 24.07 1.16
CA GLY A 443 21.87 23.02 0.47
C GLY A 443 22.45 21.59 0.57
N ILE A 444 23.33 21.33 1.55
CA ILE A 444 23.98 20.03 1.76
C ILE A 444 23.26 19.34 2.91
N ASN A 445 22.61 18.23 2.61
CA ASN A 445 22.02 17.32 3.59
C ASN A 445 23.16 16.54 4.30
N LEU A 446 23.85 17.19 5.24
CA LEU A 446 24.95 16.61 6.03
C LEU A 446 24.42 15.45 6.89
N PRO A 447 25.11 14.29 6.93
CA PRO A 447 24.73 13.16 7.79
C PRO A 447 24.74 13.56 9.27
N TRP A 448 23.81 13.03 10.07
CA TRP A 448 23.74 13.29 11.51
C TRP A 448 24.97 12.75 12.23
N THR A 449 25.67 13.58 12.99
CA THR A 449 26.79 13.12 13.83
C THR A 449 26.27 12.44 15.10
N ALA A 450 27.12 11.64 15.76
CA ALA A 450 26.76 10.98 17.01
C ALA A 450 26.44 11.98 18.13
N GLU A 451 27.12 13.13 18.15
CA GLU A 451 26.90 14.20 19.11
C GLU A 451 25.55 14.92 18.87
N GLU A 452 25.25 15.26 17.62
CA GLU A 452 23.96 15.85 17.23
C GLU A 452 22.79 14.89 17.55
N GLN A 453 22.96 13.60 17.27
CA GLN A 453 21.97 12.58 17.57
C GLN A 453 21.72 12.46 19.08
N LYS A 454 22.78 12.49 19.90
CA LYS A 454 22.66 12.47 21.36
C LYS A 454 21.93 13.71 21.90
N LEU A 455 22.23 14.89 21.36
CA LEU A 455 21.54 16.14 21.71
C LEU A 455 20.06 16.09 21.31
N LEU A 456 19.73 15.57 20.14
CA LEU A 456 18.34 15.38 19.69
C LEU A 456 17.56 14.45 20.62
N GLU A 457 18.15 13.31 21.01
CA GLU A 457 17.50 12.36 21.91
C GLU A 457 17.31 12.93 23.32
N GLN A 458 18.29 13.68 23.82
CA GLN A 458 18.17 14.38 25.10
C GLN A 458 17.07 15.45 25.04
N ALA A 459 17.05 16.28 24.00
CA ALA A 459 16.05 17.32 23.81
C ALA A 459 14.64 16.73 23.65
N LEU A 460 14.49 15.61 22.93
CA LEU A 460 13.22 14.91 22.78
C LEU A 460 12.66 14.36 24.11
N LYS A 461 13.54 14.00 25.05
CA LYS A 461 13.16 13.59 26.42
C LYS A 461 12.78 14.79 27.28
N THR A 462 13.53 15.88 27.19
CA THR A 462 13.31 17.11 27.98
C THR A 462 12.03 17.84 27.57
N TYR A 463 11.72 17.87 26.28
CA TYR A 463 10.54 18.54 25.74
C TYR A 463 9.55 17.49 25.21
N PRO A 464 8.49 17.13 25.97
CA PRO A 464 7.48 16.15 25.55
C PRO A 464 6.48 16.71 24.54
N SER A 465 5.70 15.83 23.90
CA SER A 465 4.71 16.18 22.86
C SER A 465 3.54 17.03 23.34
N SER A 466 3.38 17.21 24.65
CA SER A 466 2.35 18.07 25.24
C SER A 466 2.66 19.57 25.14
N ARG A 467 3.91 19.96 24.83
CA ARG A 467 4.31 21.36 24.66
C ARG A 467 4.13 21.81 23.21
N GLY A 468 3.42 22.91 22.98
CA GLY A 468 3.18 23.47 21.65
C GLY A 468 4.43 24.02 20.97
N ASP A 469 5.38 24.54 21.74
CA ASP A 469 6.66 25.12 21.28
C ASP A 469 7.82 24.12 21.27
N ARG A 470 7.54 22.82 21.48
CA ARG A 470 8.52 21.75 21.63
C ARG A 470 9.64 21.80 20.59
N TRP A 471 9.27 21.98 19.33
CA TRP A 471 10.20 21.88 18.21
C TRP A 471 11.13 23.08 18.10
N ASP A 472 10.72 24.25 18.58
CA ASP A 472 11.56 25.44 18.65
C ASP A 472 12.62 25.26 19.75
N GLN A 473 12.23 24.70 20.89
CA GLN A 473 13.16 24.37 21.98
C GLN A 473 14.16 23.27 21.60
N ILE A 474 13.70 22.24 20.87
CA ILE A 474 14.59 21.17 20.39
C ILE A 474 15.63 21.72 19.41
N ALA A 475 15.23 22.59 18.49
CA ALA A 475 16.15 23.21 17.53
C ALA A 475 17.17 24.11 18.24
N ALA A 476 16.77 24.83 19.29
CA ALA A 476 17.69 25.65 20.09
C ALA A 476 18.79 24.83 20.78
N CYS A 477 18.53 23.56 21.11
CA CYS A 477 19.54 22.65 21.66
C CYS A 477 20.54 22.12 20.62
N ILE A 478 20.30 22.33 19.31
CA ILE A 478 21.14 21.82 18.22
C ILE A 478 21.40 22.95 17.22
N PRO A 479 22.34 23.87 17.51
CA PRO A 479 22.57 25.08 16.70
C PRO A 479 22.95 24.79 15.23
N THR A 480 23.42 23.59 14.94
CA THR A 480 23.81 23.14 13.59
C THR A 480 22.65 22.63 12.74
N ARG A 481 21.44 22.47 13.32
CA ARG A 481 20.28 21.87 12.65
C ARG A 481 19.03 22.72 12.81
N SER A 482 18.27 22.86 11.72
CA SER A 482 17.01 23.61 11.76
C SER A 482 15.91 22.81 12.48
N LYS A 483 14.83 23.52 12.86
CA LYS A 483 13.58 22.91 13.31
C LYS A 483 13.05 21.85 12.33
N LYS A 484 13.15 22.11 11.02
CA LYS A 484 12.72 21.19 9.96
C LYS A 484 13.58 19.92 9.95
N ASP A 485 14.88 20.03 10.14
CA ASP A 485 15.80 18.88 10.18
C ASP A 485 15.54 17.99 11.39
N CYS A 486 15.32 18.60 12.57
CA CYS A 486 14.99 17.88 13.80
C CYS A 486 13.67 17.10 13.65
N MET A 487 12.64 17.71 13.05
CA MET A 487 11.36 17.05 12.77
C MET A 487 11.49 15.90 11.77
N LYS A 488 12.28 16.09 10.70
CA LYS A 488 12.52 15.06 9.69
C LYS A 488 13.24 13.86 10.30
N ARG A 489 14.32 14.10 11.06
CA ARG A 489 15.07 13.06 11.74
C ARG A 489 14.23 12.29 12.75
N TYR A 490 13.37 12.98 13.49
CA TYR A 490 12.42 12.34 14.40
C TYR A 490 11.46 11.39 13.68
N LYS A 491 10.94 11.77 12.50
CA LYS A 491 10.08 10.88 11.70
C LYS A 491 10.83 9.61 11.26
N GLU A 492 12.07 9.75 10.80
CA GLU A 492 12.93 8.61 10.45
C GLU A 492 13.16 7.67 11.64
N LEU A 493 13.41 8.22 12.83
CA LEU A 493 13.56 7.44 14.07
C LEU A 493 12.27 6.69 14.45
N VAL A 494 11.11 7.35 14.32
CA VAL A 494 9.81 6.71 14.57
C VAL A 494 9.57 5.54 13.61
N GLU A 495 9.91 5.68 12.34
CA GLU A 495 9.80 4.61 11.34
C GLU A 495 10.76 3.45 11.65
N MET A 496 12.02 3.74 12.00
CA MET A 496 12.99 2.72 12.41
C MET A 496 12.53 1.94 13.65
N VAL A 497 11.96 2.62 14.65
CA VAL A 497 11.42 1.97 15.85
C VAL A 497 10.19 1.11 15.53
N LYS A 498 9.30 1.58 14.65
CA LYS A 498 8.14 0.80 14.18
C LYS A 498 8.60 -0.45 13.42
N ALA A 499 9.59 -0.33 12.54
CA ALA A 499 10.16 -1.45 11.81
C ALA A 499 10.80 -2.48 12.75
N LYS A 500 11.62 -2.04 13.72
CA LYS A 500 12.20 -2.93 14.74
C LYS A 500 11.13 -3.67 15.54
N LYS A 501 10.08 -2.98 16.00
CA LYS A 501 8.97 -3.61 16.72
C LYS A 501 8.20 -4.62 15.87
N ALA A 502 8.02 -4.36 14.57
CA ALA A 502 7.38 -5.30 13.66
C ALA A 502 8.24 -6.57 13.48
N ILE A 503 9.55 -6.43 13.35
CA ILE A 503 10.49 -7.54 13.28
C ILE A 503 10.48 -8.35 14.58
N GLU A 504 10.57 -7.71 15.74
CA GLU A 504 10.49 -8.40 17.05
C GLU A 504 9.16 -9.14 17.24
N LYS A 505 8.05 -8.58 16.76
CA LYS A 505 6.74 -9.22 16.81
C LYS A 505 6.69 -10.46 15.91
N ASN A 506 7.29 -10.40 14.72
CA ASN A 506 7.37 -11.53 13.81
C ASN A 506 8.28 -12.65 14.37
N VAL A 507 9.46 -12.31 14.89
CA VAL A 507 10.38 -13.27 15.52
C VAL A 507 9.72 -13.97 16.71
N LYS A 508 8.98 -13.22 17.56
CA LYS A 508 8.20 -13.79 18.67
C LYS A 508 7.04 -14.67 18.21
N ALA A 509 6.43 -14.35 17.07
CA ALA A 509 5.35 -15.18 16.50
C ALA A 509 5.89 -16.48 15.89
N GLU A 510 7.09 -16.45 15.31
CA GLU A 510 7.77 -17.64 14.76
C GLU A 510 8.29 -18.56 15.87
N THR A 511 8.91 -18.03 16.93
CA THR A 511 9.34 -18.84 18.09
C THR A 511 8.17 -19.51 18.80
N LYS A 512 7.00 -18.86 18.85
CA LYS A 512 5.78 -19.41 19.44
C LYS A 512 5.04 -20.43 18.55
N LYS A 513 5.44 -20.57 17.27
CA LYS A 513 4.98 -21.62 16.36
C LYS A 513 5.91 -22.83 16.34
N ALA A 514 7.16 -22.65 16.78
CA ALA A 514 8.18 -23.70 16.85
C ALA A 514 8.20 -24.42 18.20
N GLN A 515 7.54 -23.88 19.22
CA GLN A 515 7.16 -24.54 20.48
C GLN A 515 5.71 -25.02 20.36
#